data_AF-A0A7R9VNV7-F1
#
_entry.id   AF-A0A7R9VNV7-F1
#
_cell.length_a   1.000
_cell.length_b   1.000
_cell.length_c   1.000
_cell.angle_alpha   90.00
_cell.angle_beta   90.00
_cell.angle_gamma   90.00
#
_symmetry.space_group_name_H-M   'P 1'
#
loop_
_entity.id
_entity.type
_entity.pdbx_description
1 polymer ?
#
loop_
_entity_poly.entity_id
_entity_poly.type
_entity_poly.pdbx_seq_one_letter_code
_entity_poly.pdbx_strand_id
1 'polypeptide(L)'
;TNKWDLSWSWAYPQFSKLGPLKKNHRINHIPGSGVITIKNQIFATAERLQNQYGQELFQGIVPRHFVMPHQADEFEAIREAEPNTSWILKSQNHRGVRFFDNTKSVKDDKDAMEGGNMIAQCVDPFLVGGYKFDIGVFVLIASLEPLRIFIHDHAKLRFCQLPYPETL
;
A
#
# COMPACT_ATOMS: atom_id res chain seq x y z
N THR A 1 31.68 -22.33 6.66
CA THR A 1 31.62 -22.85 5.28
C THR A 1 30.39 -22.29 4.58
N ASN A 2 30.50 -21.14 3.92
CA ASN A 2 29.36 -20.54 3.21
C ASN A 2 29.36 -21.00 1.74
N LYS A 3 28.96 -22.25 1.52
CA LYS A 3 28.77 -22.82 0.18
C LYS A 3 27.27 -22.98 -0.07
N TRP A 4 26.65 -21.95 -0.63
CA TRP A 4 25.24 -21.94 -1.02
C TRP A 4 25.09 -21.17 -2.34
N ASP A 5 24.09 -21.54 -3.13
CA ASP A 5 23.77 -20.85 -4.39
C ASP A 5 22.50 -20.01 -4.26
N LEU A 6 21.52 -20.44 -3.45
CA LEU A 6 20.28 -19.72 -3.19
C LEU A 6 20.04 -19.56 -1.68
N SER A 7 19.69 -18.34 -1.27
CA SER A 7 19.09 -18.04 0.02
C SER A 7 17.64 -17.59 -0.20
N TRP A 8 16.70 -18.38 0.31
CA TRP A 8 15.28 -18.09 0.22
C TRP A 8 14.73 -17.83 1.62
N SER A 9 14.26 -16.61 1.86
CA SER A 9 13.65 -16.23 3.14
C SER A 9 12.27 -15.63 2.94
N TRP A 10 11.39 -15.91 3.90
CA TRP A 10 10.12 -15.18 4.02
C TRP A 10 10.37 -13.76 4.56
N ALA A 11 11.16 -13.65 5.64
CA ALA A 11 11.54 -12.38 6.23
C ALA A 11 12.55 -11.63 5.35
N TYR A 12 12.48 -10.29 5.40
CA TYR A 12 13.43 -9.43 4.70
C TYR A 12 14.86 -9.59 5.26
N PRO A 13 15.86 -9.91 4.43
CA PRO A 13 17.22 -10.16 4.90
C PRO A 13 17.90 -8.91 5.48
N GLN A 14 18.70 -9.10 6.52
CA GLN A 14 19.64 -8.07 6.98
C GLN A 14 20.86 -8.07 6.05
N PHE A 15 20.75 -7.42 4.89
CA PHE A 15 21.78 -7.43 3.84
C PHE A 15 23.18 -7.05 4.34
N SER A 16 23.28 -6.14 5.31
CA SER A 16 24.54 -5.73 5.94
C SER A 16 25.26 -6.87 6.67
N LYS A 17 24.54 -7.92 7.09
CA LYS A 17 25.09 -9.09 7.81
C LYS A 17 25.41 -10.28 6.92
N LEU A 18 25.12 -10.21 5.61
CA LEU A 18 25.34 -11.32 4.69
C LEU A 18 26.82 -11.53 4.33
N GLY A 19 27.67 -10.53 4.60
CA GLY A 19 29.06 -10.52 4.16
C GLY A 19 29.18 -10.43 2.62
N PRO A 20 30.39 -10.64 2.06
CA PRO A 20 30.61 -10.53 0.62
C PRO A 20 29.86 -11.63 -0.14
N LEU A 21 29.05 -11.22 -1.12
CA LEU A 21 28.33 -12.14 -2.00
C LEU A 21 29.17 -12.45 -3.25
N LYS A 22 29.18 -13.73 -3.66
CA LYS A 22 29.80 -14.18 -4.90
C LYS A 22 28.80 -14.08 -6.05
N LYS A 23 29.29 -14.04 -7.29
CA LYS A 23 28.46 -13.93 -8.51
C LYS A 23 27.41 -15.04 -8.66
N ASN A 24 27.64 -16.23 -8.12
CA ASN A 24 26.69 -17.36 -8.17
C ASN A 24 25.61 -17.30 -7.08
N HIS A 25 25.76 -16.45 -6.05
CA HIS A 25 24.76 -16.34 -5.00
C HIS A 25 23.48 -15.66 -5.51
N ARG A 26 22.32 -16.16 -5.07
CA ARG A 26 20.98 -15.64 -5.36
C ARG A 26 20.20 -15.46 -4.06
N ILE A 27 19.48 -14.34 -3.97
CA ILE A 27 18.62 -14.02 -2.81
C ILE A 27 17.27 -13.60 -3.38
N ASN A 28 16.17 -14.05 -2.78
CA ASN A 28 14.81 -13.76 -3.23
C ASN A 28 14.27 -12.38 -2.79
N HIS A 29 15.14 -11.46 -2.38
CA HIS A 29 14.81 -10.10 -1.96
C HIS A 29 15.75 -9.09 -2.62
N ILE A 30 15.23 -7.90 -2.91
CA ILE A 30 16.01 -6.78 -3.43
C ILE A 30 16.30 -5.79 -2.30
N PRO A 31 17.57 -5.41 -2.07
CA PRO A 31 17.90 -4.35 -1.12
C PRO A 31 17.14 -3.06 -1.42
N GLY A 32 16.46 -2.52 -0.41
CA GLY A 32 15.68 -1.29 -0.52
C GLY A 32 14.26 -1.48 -1.07
N SER A 33 13.81 -2.70 -1.38
CA SER A 33 12.47 -2.93 -1.94
C SER A 33 11.31 -2.46 -1.05
N GLY A 34 11.58 -2.19 0.23
CA GLY A 34 10.63 -1.62 1.19
C GLY A 34 9.91 -0.37 0.67
N VAL A 35 10.57 0.43 -0.18
CA VAL A 35 9.99 1.66 -0.74
C VAL A 35 8.72 1.41 -1.57
N ILE A 36 8.55 0.19 -2.09
CA ILE A 36 7.38 -0.23 -2.86
C ILE A 36 6.60 -1.40 -2.23
N THR A 37 7.05 -1.95 -1.10
CA THR A 37 6.37 -3.09 -0.44
C THR A 37 5.85 -2.79 0.96
N ILE A 38 6.33 -1.71 1.61
CA ILE A 38 5.88 -1.30 2.94
C ILE A 38 4.86 -0.18 2.76
N LYS A 39 3.65 -0.38 3.30
CA LYS A 39 2.49 0.51 3.18
C LYS A 39 2.85 2.01 3.26
N ASN A 40 3.46 2.48 4.36
CA ASN A 40 3.77 3.90 4.52
C ASN A 40 4.81 4.40 3.51
N GLN A 41 5.77 3.55 3.14
CA GLN A 41 6.80 3.92 2.18
C GLN A 41 6.25 3.97 0.76
N ILE A 42 5.26 3.14 0.42
CA ILE A 42 4.54 3.23 -0.86
C ILE A 42 3.87 4.59 -0.98
N PHE A 43 3.16 5.02 0.06
CA PHE A 43 2.47 6.30 0.07
C PHE A 43 3.46 7.48 -0.05
N ALA A 44 4.51 7.50 0.78
CA ALA A 44 5.55 8.51 0.70
C ALA A 44 6.28 8.50 -0.66
N THR A 45 6.49 7.32 -1.25
CA THR A 45 7.07 7.18 -2.58
C THR A 45 6.13 7.73 -3.65
N ALA A 46 4.83 7.42 -3.58
CA ALA A 46 3.84 7.91 -4.51
C ALA A 46 3.74 9.44 -4.46
N GLU A 47 3.64 10.04 -3.27
CA GLU A 47 3.61 11.49 -3.08
C GLU A 47 4.88 12.15 -3.64
N ARG A 48 6.06 11.62 -3.31
CA ARG A 48 7.33 12.15 -3.83
C ARG A 48 7.37 12.11 -5.36
N LEU A 49 6.92 11.02 -5.97
CA LEU A 49 6.92 10.87 -7.42
C LEU A 49 5.85 11.76 -8.10
N GLN A 50 4.68 11.92 -7.48
CA GLN A 50 3.64 12.86 -7.92
C GLN A 50 4.14 14.31 -7.90
N ASN A 51 4.84 14.71 -6.84
CA ASN A 51 5.40 16.06 -6.73
C ASN A 51 6.55 16.29 -7.73
N GLN A 52 7.32 15.24 -8.05
CA GLN A 52 8.46 15.35 -8.96
C GLN A 52 8.06 15.30 -10.44
N TYR A 53 7.09 14.48 -10.80
CA TYR A 53 6.77 14.16 -12.20
C TYR A 53 5.33 14.56 -12.60
N GLY A 54 4.55 15.11 -11.68
CA GLY A 54 3.16 15.52 -11.89
C GLY A 54 2.17 14.47 -11.39
N GLN A 55 1.02 14.94 -10.89
CA GLN A 55 0.00 14.07 -10.31
C GLN A 55 -0.66 13.14 -11.34
N GLU A 56 -0.80 13.60 -12.59
CA GLU A 56 -1.51 12.88 -13.67
C GLU A 56 -0.91 11.50 -13.95
N LEU A 57 0.43 11.37 -13.95
CA LEU A 57 1.13 10.11 -14.18
C LEU A 57 0.87 9.04 -13.11
N PHE A 58 0.37 9.44 -11.93
CA PHE A 58 0.12 8.55 -10.81
C PHE A 58 -1.37 8.50 -10.43
N GLN A 59 -2.25 9.12 -11.23
CA GLN A 59 -3.69 9.00 -11.03
C GLN A 59 -4.12 7.53 -11.12
N GLY A 60 -4.94 7.10 -10.17
CA GLY A 60 -5.46 5.73 -10.12
C GLY A 60 -4.50 4.66 -9.56
N ILE A 61 -3.24 5.00 -9.27
CA ILE A 61 -2.29 4.05 -8.64
C ILE A 61 -2.53 3.98 -7.14
N VAL A 62 -2.71 5.13 -6.50
CA VAL A 62 -2.93 5.26 -5.06
C VAL A 62 -4.12 6.19 -4.82
N PRO A 63 -5.13 5.79 -4.03
CA PRO A 63 -6.24 6.68 -3.71
C PRO A 63 -5.75 7.90 -2.93
N ARG A 64 -6.53 9.00 -2.97
CA ARG A 64 -6.27 10.17 -2.13
C ARG A 64 -6.19 9.74 -0.67
N HIS A 65 -5.18 10.20 0.04
CA HIS A 65 -4.91 9.78 1.41
C HIS A 65 -4.22 10.88 2.20
N PHE A 66 -4.30 10.77 3.52
CA PHE A 66 -3.77 11.73 4.47
C PHE A 66 -3.10 10.99 5.63
N VAL A 67 -1.85 11.34 5.90
CA VAL A 67 -1.02 10.80 6.98
C VAL A 67 -1.38 11.50 8.27
N MET A 68 -1.84 10.75 9.26
CA MET A 68 -2.22 11.28 10.56
C MET A 68 -1.06 11.23 11.57
N PRO A 69 -1.01 12.19 12.51
CA PRO A 69 -1.86 13.38 12.63
C PRO A 69 -1.41 14.57 11.77
N HIS A 70 -0.32 14.44 11.00
CA HIS A 70 0.32 15.55 10.29
C HIS A 70 -0.62 16.28 9.30
N GLN A 71 -1.48 15.54 8.60
CA GLN A 71 -2.40 16.09 7.59
C GLN A 71 -3.84 16.18 8.09
N ALA A 72 -4.06 16.23 9.41
CA ALA A 72 -5.41 16.28 9.98
C ALA A 72 -6.21 17.51 9.51
N ASP A 73 -5.59 18.69 9.48
CA ASP A 73 -6.25 19.94 9.03
C ASP A 73 -6.62 19.91 7.54
N GLU A 74 -5.72 19.37 6.71
CA GLU A 74 -5.95 19.19 5.27
C GLU A 74 -7.10 18.21 5.02
N PHE A 75 -7.09 17.08 5.73
CA PHE A 75 -8.16 16.10 5.65
C PHE A 75 -9.50 16.69 6.09
N GLU A 76 -9.53 17.45 7.18
CA GLU A 76 -10.75 18.06 7.70
C GLU A 76 -11.38 19.02 6.68
N ALA A 77 -10.56 19.88 6.05
CA ALA A 77 -11.03 20.79 5.01
C ALA A 77 -11.62 20.04 3.80
N ILE A 78 -10.97 18.96 3.36
CA ILE A 78 -11.47 18.12 2.26
C ILE A 78 -12.74 17.37 2.65
N ARG A 79 -12.81 16.83 3.87
CA ARG A 79 -13.99 16.14 4.40
C ARG A 79 -15.21 17.06 4.42
N GLU A 80 -15.03 18.32 4.85
CA GLU A 80 -16.09 19.33 4.89
C GLU A 80 -16.53 19.76 3.47
N ALA A 81 -15.59 19.87 2.53
CA ALA A 81 -15.89 20.20 1.14
C ALA A 81 -16.55 19.04 0.38
N GLU A 82 -16.27 17.80 0.74
CA GLU A 82 -16.73 16.58 0.08
C GLU A 82 -17.47 15.63 1.05
N PRO A 83 -18.64 16.02 1.61
CA PRO A 83 -19.29 15.29 2.72
C PRO A 83 -19.77 13.88 2.35
N ASN A 84 -20.01 13.62 1.06
CA ASN A 84 -20.46 12.33 0.53
C ASN A 84 -19.30 11.37 0.23
N THR A 85 -18.05 11.82 0.32
CA THR A 85 -16.89 10.95 0.08
C THR A 85 -16.71 10.01 1.26
N SER A 86 -16.73 8.70 1.04
CA SER A 86 -16.44 7.72 2.08
C SER A 86 -14.94 7.58 2.30
N TRP A 87 -14.52 7.53 3.56
CA TRP A 87 -13.12 7.41 3.96
C TRP A 87 -12.89 6.17 4.81
N ILE A 88 -11.70 5.60 4.73
CA ILE A 88 -11.28 4.45 5.52
C ILE A 88 -10.02 4.79 6.32
N LEU A 89 -10.11 4.62 7.63
CA LEU A 89 -8.96 4.69 8.53
C LEU A 89 -8.23 3.34 8.49
N LYS A 90 -6.93 3.38 8.27
CA LYS A 90 -6.06 2.21 8.23
C LYS A 90 -4.90 2.38 9.20
N SER A 91 -4.92 1.62 10.28
CA SER A 91 -3.79 1.57 11.22
C SER A 91 -2.50 1.01 10.58
N GLN A 92 -1.37 1.26 11.24
CA GLN A 92 -0.09 0.63 10.87
C GLN A 92 -0.06 -0.87 11.18
N ASN A 93 -0.61 -1.24 12.33
CA ASN A 93 -0.71 -2.63 12.76
C ASN A 93 -1.92 -3.24 12.07
N HIS A 94 -1.72 -4.09 11.06
CA HIS A 94 -2.66 -4.74 10.10
C HIS A 94 -4.08 -5.21 10.56
N ARG A 95 -4.56 -4.86 11.76
CA ARG A 95 -5.83 -5.22 12.40
C ARG A 95 -6.72 -4.02 12.77
N GLY A 96 -6.55 -2.85 12.16
CA GLY A 96 -7.37 -1.65 12.46
C GLY A 96 -7.83 -0.91 11.20
N VAL A 97 -8.50 -1.63 10.30
CA VAL A 97 -9.12 -1.03 9.11
C VAL A 97 -10.61 -0.85 9.38
N ARG A 98 -11.09 0.39 9.35
CA ARG A 98 -12.51 0.72 9.52
C ARG A 98 -12.90 1.95 8.71
N PHE A 99 -14.19 2.09 8.41
CA PHE A 99 -14.70 3.35 7.87
C PHE A 99 -14.52 4.46 8.90
N PHE A 100 -14.19 5.65 8.38
CA PHE A 100 -14.16 6.87 9.16
C PHE A 100 -15.57 7.44 9.25
N ASP A 101 -15.94 7.94 10.42
CA ASP A 101 -17.25 8.53 10.67
C ASP A 101 -17.24 10.00 10.21
N ASN A 102 -17.77 10.26 9.02
CA ASN A 102 -17.79 11.61 8.44
C ASN A 102 -18.56 12.65 9.26
N THR A 103 -19.34 12.24 10.26
CA THR A 103 -20.10 13.15 11.11
C THR A 103 -19.26 13.81 12.21
N LYS A 104 -18.03 13.33 12.42
CA LYS A 104 -17.12 13.81 13.48
C LYS A 104 -15.88 14.43 12.89
N SER A 105 -15.26 15.31 13.67
CA SER A 105 -13.94 15.81 13.33
C SER A 105 -12.90 14.70 13.46
N VAL A 106 -11.93 14.67 12.57
CA VAL A 106 -10.81 13.70 12.67
C VAL A 106 -10.04 13.87 13.97
N LYS A 107 -10.00 15.09 14.52
CA LYS A 107 -9.29 15.42 15.76
C LYS A 107 -9.91 14.77 17.00
N ASP A 108 -11.19 14.44 16.94
CA ASP A 108 -11.92 13.76 18.02
C ASP A 108 -11.71 12.23 17.98
N ASP A 109 -11.22 11.70 16.86
CA ASP A 109 -10.95 10.29 16.67
C ASP A 109 -9.54 9.94 17.17
N LYS A 110 -9.48 9.36 18.38
CA LYS A 110 -8.22 9.00 19.04
C LYS A 110 -7.36 8.03 18.23
N ASP A 111 -7.98 7.11 17.48
CA ASP A 111 -7.23 6.17 16.65
C ASP A 111 -6.67 6.90 15.43
N ALA A 112 -7.46 7.79 14.82
CA ALA A 112 -6.97 8.59 13.71
C ALA A 112 -5.78 9.44 14.14
N MET A 113 -5.85 10.06 15.30
CA MET A 113 -4.80 10.93 15.83
C MET A 113 -3.56 10.17 16.35
N GLU A 114 -3.57 8.84 16.37
CA GLU A 114 -2.39 8.03 16.67
C GLU A 114 -1.35 8.12 15.53
N GLY A 115 -0.08 8.32 15.92
CA GLY A 115 1.02 8.54 14.99
C GLY A 115 1.18 7.42 13.96
N GLY A 116 1.18 7.81 12.68
CA GLY A 116 1.46 6.91 11.57
C GLY A 116 0.23 6.20 11.02
N ASN A 117 -0.96 6.43 11.57
CA ASN A 117 -2.20 5.99 10.95
C ASN A 117 -2.50 6.84 9.71
N MET A 118 -3.39 6.33 8.85
CA MET A 118 -3.70 6.96 7.58
C MET A 118 -5.18 6.86 7.28
N ILE A 119 -5.74 7.95 6.78
CA ILE A 119 -7.07 7.98 6.19
C ILE A 119 -6.92 7.96 4.68
N ALA A 120 -7.66 7.10 4.00
CA ALA A 120 -7.66 7.01 2.54
C ALA A 120 -9.09 7.04 2.00
N GLN A 121 -9.26 7.60 0.81
CA GLN A 121 -10.54 7.62 0.12
C GLN A 121 -10.96 6.20 -0.25
N CYS A 122 -12.22 5.86 -0.03
CA CYS A 122 -12.81 4.65 -0.55
C CYS A 122 -13.01 4.79 -2.07
N VAL A 123 -12.61 3.77 -2.81
CA VAL A 123 -12.81 3.71 -4.26
C VAL A 123 -14.01 2.82 -4.54
N ASP A 124 -14.90 3.29 -5.41
CA ASP A 124 -16.02 2.50 -5.91
C ASP A 124 -15.50 1.24 -6.61
N PRO A 125 -15.79 0.05 -6.07
CA PRO A 125 -15.21 -1.17 -6.59
C PRO A 125 -15.96 -1.64 -7.84
N PHE A 126 -15.23 -2.24 -8.77
CA PHE A 126 -15.86 -3.11 -9.75
C PHE A 126 -16.40 -4.36 -9.06
N LEU A 127 -17.64 -4.74 -9.38
CA LEU A 127 -18.34 -5.87 -8.77
C LEU A 127 -18.50 -7.00 -9.79
N VAL A 128 -18.30 -8.24 -9.35
CA VAL A 128 -18.66 -9.44 -10.14
C VAL A 128 -19.77 -10.15 -9.39
N GLY A 129 -20.95 -10.26 -10.03
CA GLY A 129 -22.14 -10.86 -9.40
C GLY A 129 -22.60 -10.15 -8.13
N GLY A 130 -22.30 -8.85 -7.98
CA GLY A 130 -22.61 -8.07 -6.77
C GLY A 130 -21.59 -8.20 -5.64
N TYR A 131 -20.47 -8.90 -5.84
CA TYR A 131 -19.44 -9.07 -4.81
C TYR A 131 -18.20 -8.23 -5.14
N LYS A 132 -17.70 -7.52 -4.12
CA LYS A 132 -16.39 -6.87 -4.15
C LYS A 132 -15.29 -7.92 -4.11
N PHE A 133 -14.18 -7.66 -4.79
CA PHE A 133 -13.00 -8.51 -4.76
C PHE A 133 -11.73 -7.67 -4.84
N ASP A 134 -10.61 -8.32 -4.54
CA ASP A 134 -9.28 -7.80 -4.86
C ASP A 134 -8.54 -8.76 -5.80
N ILE A 135 -7.52 -8.22 -6.48
CA ILE A 135 -6.67 -8.92 -7.43
C ILE A 135 -5.25 -8.99 -6.86
N GLY A 136 -4.75 -10.20 -6.65
CA GLY A 136 -3.34 -10.48 -6.36
C GLY A 136 -2.60 -10.84 -7.63
N VAL A 137 -1.73 -9.95 -8.10
CA VAL A 137 -0.81 -10.19 -9.22
C VAL A 137 0.58 -10.54 -8.67
N PHE A 138 1.21 -11.57 -9.23
CA PHE A 138 2.57 -11.96 -8.84
C PHE A 138 3.57 -11.37 -9.84
N VAL A 139 4.54 -10.62 -9.32
CA VAL A 139 5.56 -9.94 -10.13
C VAL A 139 6.96 -10.38 -9.68
N LEU A 140 7.80 -10.77 -10.63
CA LEU A 140 9.22 -11.07 -10.43
C LEU A 140 10.06 -9.93 -10.99
N ILE A 141 10.84 -9.29 -10.12
CA ILE A 141 11.91 -8.38 -10.54
C ILE A 141 13.20 -9.20 -10.62
N ALA A 142 13.58 -9.62 -11.83
CA ALA A 142 14.71 -10.52 -12.05
C ALA A 142 16.05 -9.77 -12.11
N SER A 143 16.04 -8.47 -12.43
CA SER A 143 17.24 -7.64 -12.51
C SER A 143 16.84 -6.16 -12.41
N LEU A 144 17.67 -5.34 -11.78
CA LEU A 144 17.53 -3.88 -11.77
C LEU A 144 18.37 -3.20 -12.87
N GLU A 145 19.42 -3.88 -13.33
CA GLU A 145 20.38 -3.34 -14.30
C GLU A 145 20.86 -4.45 -15.26
N PRO A 146 20.31 -4.51 -16.49
CA PRO A 146 19.14 -3.76 -16.95
C PRO A 146 17.86 -4.19 -16.22
N LEU A 147 16.88 -3.30 -16.11
CA LEU A 147 15.60 -3.60 -15.47
C LEU A 147 14.89 -4.73 -16.24
N ARG A 148 14.57 -5.83 -15.55
CA ARG A 148 13.80 -6.96 -16.08
C ARG A 148 12.72 -7.37 -15.10
N ILE A 149 11.47 -7.23 -15.53
CA ILE A 149 10.27 -7.50 -14.74
C ILE A 149 9.41 -8.50 -15.50
N PHE A 150 8.89 -9.51 -14.78
CA PHE A 150 7.98 -10.51 -15.31
C PHE A 150 6.70 -10.51 -14.47
N ILE A 151 5.56 -10.60 -15.13
CA ILE A 151 4.25 -10.77 -14.51
C ILE A 151 3.85 -12.22 -14.70
N HIS A 152 3.39 -12.89 -13.64
CA HIS A 152 2.90 -14.25 -13.72
C HIS A 152 1.52 -14.27 -14.41
N ASP A 153 1.30 -15.23 -15.32
CA ASP A 153 0.10 -15.29 -16.16
C ASP A 153 -1.20 -15.51 -15.37
N HIS A 154 -1.10 -16.11 -14.17
CA HIS A 154 -2.25 -16.29 -13.29
C HIS A 154 -2.31 -15.24 -12.20
N ALA A 155 -3.49 -14.63 -12.05
CA ALA A 155 -3.84 -13.76 -10.93
C ALA A 155 -4.70 -14.51 -9.90
N LYS A 156 -4.60 -14.08 -8.64
CA LYS A 156 -5.45 -14.57 -7.54
C LYS A 156 -6.59 -13.59 -7.30
N LEU A 157 -7.83 -14.02 -7.49
CA LEU A 157 -9.01 -13.23 -7.10
C LEU A 157 -9.46 -13.62 -5.69
N ARG A 158 -9.70 -12.62 -4.83
CA ARG A 158 -10.26 -12.84 -3.48
C ARG A 158 -11.56 -12.08 -3.36
N PHE A 159 -12.67 -12.82 -3.32
CA PHE A 159 -14.01 -12.27 -3.18
C PHE A 159 -14.39 -12.06 -1.72
N CYS A 160 -15.15 -11.00 -1.46
CA CYS A 160 -15.89 -10.83 -0.23
C CYS A 160 -16.97 -11.94 -0.13
N GLN A 161 -17.24 -12.40 1.09
CA GLN A 161 -18.24 -13.45 1.33
C GLN A 161 -19.68 -12.92 1.26
N LEU A 162 -19.86 -11.62 1.50
CA LEU A 162 -21.15 -10.96 1.49
C LEU A 162 -21.27 -10.06 0.25
N PRO A 163 -22.49 -9.89 -0.31
CA PRO A 163 -22.73 -8.91 -1.35
C PRO A 163 -22.25 -7.53 -0.93
N TYR A 164 -21.78 -6.75 -1.89
CA TYR A 164 -21.42 -5.36 -1.66
C TYR A 164 -22.70 -4.57 -1.34
N PRO A 165 -22.72 -3.72 -0.29
CA PRO A 165 -23.91 -3.02 0.10
C PRO A 165 -24.29 -1.95 -0.95
N GLU A 166 -25.58 -1.65 -1.06
CA GLU A 166 -26.08 -0.56 -1.91
C GLU A 166 -25.65 0.82 -1.40
N THR A 167 -25.44 0.93 -0.09
CA THR A 167 -25.00 2.16 0.58
C THR A 167 -23.92 1.84 1.60
N LEU A 168 -22.83 2.64 1.59
CA LEU A 168 -21.72 2.55 2.55
C LEU A 168 -22.00 3.37 3.82
#